data_AF-T0JR16-F1
#
_entry.id   AF-T0JR16-F1
#
_cell.length_a   1.000
_cell.length_b   1.000
_cell.length_c   1.000
_cell.angle_alpha   90.00
_cell.angle_beta   90.00
_cell.angle_gamma   90.00
#
_symmetry.space_group_name_H-M   'P 1'
#
loop_
_entity.id
_entity.type
_entity.pdbx_description
1 polymer ?
#
loop_
_entity_poly.entity_id
_entity_poly.type
_entity_poly.pdbx_seq_one_letter_code
_entity_poly.pdbx_strand_id
1 'polypeptide(L)'
;MKKDEIVKEAKKQLAKFQEEIDEIKEASSHLSKEAKKQFDIGAKELESLYEDANEKFDTLSSKAEENYKEVKDFVELTNKALKHSFNYFMSHYRKK
;
A
#
# COMPACT_ATOMS: atom_id res chain seq x y z
N MET A 1 -15.73 9.87 -14.69
CA MET A 1 -14.39 9.92 -14.08
C MET A 1 -13.42 9.51 -15.16
N LYS A 2 -12.37 10.29 -15.43
CA LYS A 2 -11.36 10.00 -16.46
C LYS A 2 -10.26 9.08 -15.89
N LYS A 3 -9.49 8.39 -16.76
CA LYS A 3 -8.35 7.55 -16.36
C LYS A 3 -7.42 8.29 -15.38
N ASP A 4 -7.05 9.51 -15.72
CA ASP A 4 -6.13 10.32 -14.91
C ASP A 4 -6.71 10.65 -13.53
N GLU A 5 -8.02 10.83 -13.42
CA GLU A 5 -8.67 11.07 -12.12
C GLU A 5 -8.63 9.82 -11.23
N ILE A 6 -8.84 8.63 -11.81
CA ILE A 6 -8.74 7.36 -11.09
C ILE A 6 -7.31 7.13 -10.61
N VAL A 7 -6.33 7.29 -11.50
CA VAL A 7 -4.92 7.06 -11.13
C VAL A 7 -4.46 8.10 -10.11
N LYS A 8 -4.90 9.35 -10.23
CA LYS A 8 -4.63 10.39 -9.22
C LYS A 8 -5.22 10.02 -7.85
N GLU A 9 -6.44 9.51 -7.81
CA GLU A 9 -7.06 9.07 -6.56
C GLU A 9 -6.37 7.82 -5.99
N ALA A 10 -5.97 6.88 -6.85
CA ALA A 10 -5.18 5.71 -6.47
C ALA A 10 -3.86 6.11 -5.82
N LYS A 11 -3.13 7.06 -6.41
CA LYS A 11 -1.88 7.60 -5.85
C LYS A 11 -2.08 8.30 -4.51
N LYS A 12 -3.19 9.02 -4.31
CA LYS A 12 -3.51 9.57 -2.98
C LYS A 12 -3.75 8.48 -1.95
N GLN A 13 -4.41 7.39 -2.33
CA GLN A 13 -4.61 6.25 -1.43
C GLN A 13 -3.27 5.57 -1.10
N LEU A 14 -2.37 5.42 -2.08
CA LEU A 14 -1.01 4.95 -1.82
C LEU A 14 -0.26 5.86 -0.86
N ALA A 15 -0.30 7.18 -1.06
CA ALA A 15 0.36 8.13 -0.16
C ALA A 15 -0.12 7.97 1.29
N LYS A 16 -1.43 7.80 1.50
CA LYS A 16 -1.99 7.50 2.83
C LYS A 16 -1.50 6.16 3.39
N PHE A 17 -1.38 5.12 2.55
CA PHE A 17 -0.82 3.85 2.99
C PHE A 17 0.63 3.99 3.45
N GLN A 18 1.43 4.81 2.76
CA GLN A 18 2.80 5.08 3.18
C GLN A 18 2.84 5.83 4.52
N GLU A 19 2.00 6.85 4.70
CA GLU A 19 1.85 7.56 5.98
C GLU A 19 1.48 6.59 7.12
N GLU A 20 0.52 5.69 6.88
CA GLU A 20 0.12 4.67 7.86
C GLU A 20 1.28 3.70 8.18
N ILE A 21 2.12 3.33 7.20
CA ILE A 21 3.31 2.50 7.40
C ILE A 21 4.36 3.24 8.25
N ASP A 22 4.56 4.53 8.01
CA ASP A 22 5.53 5.33 8.76
C ASP A 22 5.09 5.53 10.22
N GLU A 23 3.80 5.79 10.45
CA GLU A 23 3.23 5.90 11.80
C GLU A 23 3.41 4.62 12.62
N ILE A 24 3.18 3.44 12.02
CA ILE A 24 3.38 2.16 12.73
C ILE A 24 4.86 1.90 13.00
N LYS A 25 5.76 2.32 12.11
CA LYS A 25 7.22 2.21 12.29
C LYS A 25 7.70 3.08 13.45
N GLU A 26 7.17 4.28 13.58
CA GLU A 26 7.45 5.12 14.75
C GLU A 26 6.92 4.49 16.04
N ALA A 27 5.69 3.97 16.03
CA ALA A 27 5.09 3.30 17.17
C ALA A 27 5.84 2.02 17.59
N SER A 28 6.52 1.35 16.65
CA SER A 28 7.29 0.13 16.90
C SER A 28 8.64 0.39 17.59
N SER A 29 9.05 1.65 17.72
CA SER A 29 10.32 2.04 18.37
C SER A 29 10.44 1.56 19.82
N HIS A 30 9.31 1.37 20.51
CA HIS A 30 9.23 0.92 21.90
C HIS A 30 9.21 -0.60 22.08
N LEU A 31 9.23 -1.37 20.99
CA LEU A 31 9.15 -2.84 21.06
C LEU A 31 10.42 -3.47 21.61
N SER A 32 10.26 -4.67 22.20
CA SER A 32 11.39 -5.54 22.51
C SER A 32 12.16 -5.92 21.23
N LYS A 33 13.42 -6.30 21.37
CA LYS A 33 14.30 -6.59 20.23
C LYS A 33 13.74 -7.69 19.31
N GLU A 34 13.19 -8.78 19.85
CA GLU A 34 12.53 -9.80 19.03
C GLU A 34 11.25 -9.29 18.35
N ALA A 35 10.41 -8.53 19.06
CA ALA A 35 9.17 -8.00 18.50
C ALA A 35 9.45 -6.96 17.40
N LYS A 36 10.46 -6.11 17.60
CA LYS A 36 10.93 -5.16 16.59
C LYS A 36 11.42 -5.86 15.33
N LYS A 37 12.18 -6.95 15.46
CA LYS A 37 12.66 -7.71 14.30
C LYS A 37 11.51 -8.28 13.46
N GLN A 38 10.46 -8.82 14.10
CA GLN A 38 9.28 -9.33 13.39
C GLN A 38 8.47 -8.20 12.76
N PHE A 39 8.35 -7.07 13.46
CA PHE A 39 7.74 -5.86 12.94
C PHE A 39 8.47 -5.36 11.69
N ASP A 40 9.79 -5.21 11.74
CA ASP A 40 10.61 -4.68 10.64
C ASP A 40 10.49 -5.54 9.37
N ILE A 41 10.36 -6.87 9.52
CA ILE A 41 10.13 -7.78 8.39
C ILE A 41 8.79 -7.48 7.72
N GLY A 42 7.69 -7.45 8.49
CA GLY A 42 6.37 -7.20 7.91
C GLY A 42 6.20 -5.76 7.39
N ALA A 43 6.82 -4.78 8.05
CA ALA A 43 6.85 -3.40 7.57
C ALA A 43 7.58 -3.30 6.21
N LYS A 44 8.69 -4.02 6.05
CA LYS A 44 9.41 -4.09 4.78
C LYS A 44 8.60 -4.77 3.68
N GLU A 45 7.86 -5.83 4.00
CA GLU A 45 6.95 -6.47 3.05
C GLU A 45 5.84 -5.52 2.59
N LEU A 46 5.26 -4.72 3.50
CA LEU A 46 4.29 -3.69 3.17
C LEU A 46 4.88 -2.60 2.27
N GLU A 47 6.12 -2.19 2.54
CA GLU A 47 6.85 -1.21 1.74
C GLU A 47 7.09 -1.71 0.31
N SER A 48 7.54 -2.95 0.15
CA SER A 48 7.73 -3.53 -1.19
C SER A 48 6.41 -3.65 -1.96
N LEU A 49 5.31 -3.99 -1.29
CA LEU A 49 3.98 -4.01 -1.93
C LEU A 49 3.53 -2.60 -2.35
N TYR A 50 3.86 -1.58 -1.57
CA TYR A 50 3.60 -0.19 -1.92
C TYR A 50 4.42 0.23 -3.15
N GLU A 51 5.72 -0.03 -3.17
CA GLU A 51 6.61 0.32 -4.28
C GLU A 51 6.13 -0.33 -5.59
N ASP A 52 5.82 -1.63 -5.55
CA ASP A 52 5.24 -2.39 -6.66
C ASP A 52 3.93 -1.77 -7.17
N ALA A 53 3.06 -1.33 -6.27
CA ALA A 53 1.80 -0.70 -6.63
C ALA A 53 2.01 0.68 -7.28
N ASN A 54 2.95 1.47 -6.74
CA ASN A 54 3.28 2.78 -7.26
C ASN A 54 3.84 2.70 -8.68
N GLU A 55 4.81 1.80 -8.94
CA GLU A 55 5.36 1.57 -10.28
C GLU A 55 4.29 1.14 -11.30
N LYS A 56 3.37 0.28 -10.87
CA LYS A 56 2.25 -0.16 -11.73
C LYS A 56 1.29 1.00 -12.03
N PHE A 57 1.00 1.87 -11.07
CA PHE A 57 0.17 3.06 -11.31
C PHE A 57 0.87 4.11 -12.18
N ASP A 58 2.19 4.27 -12.08
CA ASP A 58 2.98 5.09 -13.00
C ASP A 58 2.90 4.54 -14.43
N THR A 59 3.05 3.22 -14.58
CA THR A 59 2.91 2.54 -15.87
C THR A 59 1.50 2.75 -16.47
N LEU A 60 0.45 2.62 -15.65
CA LEU A 60 -0.93 2.83 -16.12
C LEU A 60 -1.24 4.28 -16.46
N SER A 61 -0.60 5.24 -15.79
CA SER A 61 -0.71 6.66 -16.16
C SER A 61 -0.23 6.90 -17.60
N SER A 62 0.79 6.15 -18.05
CA SER A 62 1.38 6.30 -19.38
C SER A 62 0.62 5.61 -20.54
N LYS A 63 -0.31 4.70 -20.25
CA LYS A 63 -1.08 3.96 -21.29
C LYS A 63 -2.20 4.82 -21.92
N ALA A 64 -2.61 4.49 -23.15
CA ALA A 64 -3.71 5.15 -23.87
C ALA A 64 -5.08 5.00 -23.15
N GLU A 65 -6.01 5.94 -23.39
CA GLU A 65 -7.32 6.03 -22.69
C GLU A 65 -8.25 4.82 -22.89
N GLU A 66 -8.03 4.01 -23.93
CA GLU A 66 -8.92 2.90 -24.33
C GLU A 66 -9.05 1.79 -23.26
N ASN A 67 -8.15 1.75 -22.27
CA ASN A 67 -8.12 0.72 -21.23
C ASN A 67 -8.72 1.16 -19.88
N TYR A 68 -9.62 2.15 -19.86
CA TYR A 68 -10.20 2.70 -18.62
C TYR A 68 -10.73 1.64 -17.64
N LYS A 69 -11.47 0.63 -18.13
CA LYS A 69 -12.01 -0.44 -17.29
C LYS A 69 -10.90 -1.28 -16.64
N GLU A 70 -9.88 -1.64 -17.41
CA GLU A 70 -8.72 -2.39 -16.93
C GLU A 70 -7.95 -1.59 -15.86
N VAL A 71 -7.75 -0.29 -16.09
CA VAL A 71 -7.10 0.62 -15.13
C VAL A 71 -7.89 0.68 -13.82
N LYS A 72 -9.21 0.83 -13.91
CA LYS A 72 -10.09 0.88 -12.75
C LYS A 72 -10.04 -0.44 -11.96
N ASP A 73 -10.24 -1.57 -12.63
CA ASP A 73 -10.24 -2.88 -11.99
C ASP A 73 -8.89 -3.17 -11.33
N PHE A 74 -7.79 -2.81 -11.98
CA PHE A 74 -6.44 -2.94 -11.43
C PHE A 74 -6.24 -2.09 -10.17
N VAL A 75 -6.67 -0.82 -10.19
CA VAL A 75 -6.59 0.09 -9.03
C VAL A 75 -7.39 -0.46 -7.85
N GLU A 76 -8.63 -0.90 -8.08
CA GLU A 76 -9.48 -1.46 -7.03
C GLU A 76 -8.88 -2.73 -6.41
N LEU A 77 -8.37 -3.64 -7.24
CA LEU A 77 -7.74 -4.88 -6.77
C LEU A 77 -6.44 -4.62 -5.99
N THR A 78 -5.60 -3.71 -6.48
CA THR A 78 -4.34 -3.32 -5.82
C THR A 78 -4.62 -2.71 -4.45
N ASN A 79 -5.55 -1.75 -4.37
CA ASN A 79 -5.89 -1.11 -3.10
C ASN A 79 -6.51 -2.09 -2.12
N LYS A 80 -7.34 -3.03 -2.60
CA LYS A 80 -7.90 -4.09 -1.75
C LYS A 80 -6.82 -5.04 -1.21
N ALA A 81 -5.86 -5.42 -2.04
CA ALA A 81 -4.74 -6.26 -1.65
C ALA A 81 -3.86 -5.57 -0.59
N LEU A 82 -3.48 -4.31 -0.82
CA LEU A 82 -2.71 -3.51 0.13
C LEU A 82 -3.43 -3.39 1.48
N LYS A 83 -4.72 -3.05 1.46
CA LYS A 83 -5.53 -2.97 2.67
C LYS A 83 -5.60 -4.30 3.42
N HIS A 84 -5.72 -5.40 2.69
CA HIS A 84 -5.75 -6.73 3.30
C HIS A 84 -4.41 -7.07 3.95
N SER A 85 -3.29 -6.86 3.25
CA SER A 85 -1.95 -7.08 3.79
C SER A 85 -1.69 -6.21 5.02
N PHE A 86 -2.05 -4.93 4.96
CA PHE A 86 -1.93 -4.02 6.10
C PHE A 86 -2.77 -4.46 7.30
N ASN A 87 -4.04 -4.82 7.08
CA ASN A 87 -4.90 -5.32 8.16
C ASN A 87 -4.40 -6.63 8.75
N TYR A 88 -3.87 -7.53 7.92
CA TYR A 88 -3.29 -8.79 8.39
C TYR A 88 -2.07 -8.53 9.28
N PHE A 89 -1.17 -7.67 8.83
CA PHE A 89 -0.02 -7.22 9.62
C PHE A 89 -0.45 -6.58 10.94
N MET A 90 -1.37 -5.63 10.90
CA MET A 90 -1.88 -4.95 12.09
C MET A 90 -2.63 -5.88 13.04
N SER A 91 -3.30 -6.92 12.53
CA SER A 91 -3.96 -7.93 13.37
C SER A 91 -2.97 -8.79 14.15
N HIS A 92 -1.78 -9.04 13.59
CA HIS A 92 -0.68 -9.72 14.28
C HIS A 92 0.01 -8.78 15.27
N TYR A 93 0.06 -7.49 14.96
CA TYR A 93 0.70 -6.48 15.79
C TYR A 93 -0.15 -6.04 16.99
N ARG A 94 -1.43 -5.69 16.79
CA ARG A 94 -2.33 -5.18 17.85
C ARG A 94 -2.86 -6.25 18.80
N LYS A 95 -2.74 -7.54 18.47
CA LYS A 95 -3.22 -8.65 19.32
C LYS A 95 -2.22 -9.10 20.40
N LYS A 96 -1.06 -8.45 20.53
CA LYS A 96 -0.08 -8.73 21.58
C LYS A 96 0.03 -7.58 22.57
#